data_AF-K0G3G6-F1
#
_entry.id   AF-K0G3G6-F1
#
_cell.length_a   1.000
_cell.length_b   1.000
_cell.length_c   1.000
_cell.angle_alpha   90.00
_cell.angle_beta   90.00
_cell.angle_gamma   90.00
#
_symmetry.space_group_name_H-M   'P 1'
#
loop_
_entity.id
_entity.type
_entity.pdbx_description
1 polymer ?
#
loop_
_entity_poly.entity_id
_entity_poly.type
_entity_poly.pdbx_seq_one_letter_code
_entity_poly.pdbx_strand_id
1 'polypeptide(L)'
;MPIYFINLQLFSSQFLPLINSEFYKNKIFYLYSLFVILFSFYIIYMISQGESAYTSGELSSAGAVFRIALHLLPIVVYLWQRHIFVESYPNTYRLLDLMCILILIFLPVSFVYSTIADRFNLYFVIFDIAVFGKFFEYLKSFELKALFLIALIIENTMLFFIWINYSPYALCCFDYRNVLFM
;
A
#
# COMPACT_ATOMS: atom_id res chain seq x y z
N MET A 1 -9.24 7.25 21.61
CA MET A 1 -9.11 7.97 20.31
C MET A 1 -7.79 8.71 20.10
N PRO A 2 -7.23 9.52 21.03
CA PRO A 2 -6.05 10.35 20.74
C PRO A 2 -4.75 9.56 20.52
N ILE A 3 -4.56 8.42 21.19
CA ILE A 3 -3.34 7.59 21.09
C ILE A 3 -3.15 7.00 19.68
N TYR A 4 -4.23 6.68 18.97
CA TYR A 4 -4.17 6.04 17.65
C TYR A 4 -3.82 7.02 16.53
N PHE A 5 -4.30 8.26 16.61
CA PHE A 5 -3.88 9.32 15.69
C PHE A 5 -2.38 9.58 15.80
N ILE A 6 -1.85 9.59 17.02
CA ILE A 6 -0.41 9.74 17.27
C ILE A 6 0.38 8.59 16.63
N ASN A 7 -0.08 7.34 16.75
CA ASN A 7 0.60 6.18 16.16
C ASN A 7 0.60 6.18 14.63
N LEU A 8 -0.47 6.66 13.99
CA LEU A 8 -0.57 6.76 12.53
C LEU A 8 0.34 7.88 11.98
N GLN A 9 0.36 9.02 12.68
CA GLN A 9 1.23 10.14 12.35
C GLN A 9 2.70 9.76 12.52
N LEU A 10 3.03 8.97 13.55
CA LEU A 10 4.36 8.40 13.75
C LEU A 10 4.77 7.47 12.61
N PHE A 11 3.86 6.69 12.03
CA PHE A 11 4.20 5.88 10.85
C PHE A 11 4.50 6.74 9.62
N SER A 12 3.64 7.73 9.32
CA SER A 12 3.90 8.64 8.21
C SER A 12 5.22 9.42 8.40
N SER A 13 5.60 9.67 9.65
CA SER A 13 6.85 10.35 10.00
C SER A 13 8.11 9.50 9.75
N GLN A 14 7.98 8.17 9.66
CA GLN A 14 9.12 7.33 9.29
C GLN A 14 9.63 7.74 7.92
N PHE A 15 8.74 8.10 7.01
CA PHE A 15 9.11 8.56 5.68
C PHE A 15 9.68 10.00 5.65
N LEU A 16 9.93 10.70 6.76
CA LEU A 16 10.60 12.02 6.74
C LEU A 16 11.98 12.06 6.05
N PRO A 17 12.83 11.01 6.11
CA PRO A 17 14.06 10.93 5.34
C PRO A 17 13.86 10.90 3.82
N LEU A 18 12.61 10.84 3.31
CA LEU A 18 12.24 11.06 1.89
C LEU A 18 12.76 12.38 1.32
N ILE A 19 13.01 13.39 2.15
CA ILE A 19 13.38 14.72 1.68
C ILE A 19 14.81 14.75 1.13
N ASN A 20 15.70 13.84 1.56
CA ASN A 20 17.09 13.84 1.13
C ASN A 20 17.42 12.61 0.27
N SER A 21 17.52 12.82 -1.05
CA SER A 21 17.86 11.78 -2.02
C SER A 21 19.26 11.17 -1.81
N GLU A 22 20.19 11.88 -1.16
CA GLU A 22 21.53 11.35 -0.85
C GLU A 22 21.50 10.31 0.28
N PHE A 23 20.50 10.36 1.17
CA PHE A 23 20.33 9.40 2.27
C PHE A 23 20.20 7.97 1.76
N TYR A 24 19.45 7.80 0.67
CA TYR A 24 19.18 6.50 0.05
C TYR A 24 20.43 5.84 -0.54
N LYS A 25 21.50 6.58 -0.86
CA LYS A 25 22.74 5.99 -1.37
C LYS A 25 23.57 5.32 -0.28
N ASN A 26 23.48 5.83 0.95
CA ASN A 26 24.35 5.46 2.04
C ASN A 26 24.02 4.06 2.60
N LYS A 27 25.02 3.35 3.14
CA LYS A 27 24.81 2.07 3.87
C LYS A 27 23.88 2.25 5.07
N ILE A 28 23.80 3.47 5.60
CA ILE A 28 22.85 3.88 6.65
C ILE A 28 21.39 3.59 6.24
N PHE A 29 21.06 3.62 4.94
CA PHE A 29 19.73 3.28 4.46
C PHE A 29 19.29 1.88 4.91
N TYR A 30 20.18 0.87 4.90
CA TYR A 30 19.82 -0.49 5.32
C TYR A 30 19.50 -0.57 6.82
N LEU A 31 20.26 0.15 7.65
CA LEU A 31 19.97 0.26 9.08
C LEU A 31 18.62 0.95 9.32
N TYR A 32 18.34 1.99 8.53
CA TYR A 32 17.05 2.67 8.55
C TYR A 32 15.91 1.77 8.06
N SER A 33 16.07 1.00 6.99
CA SER A 33 15.07 0.03 6.51
C SER A 33 14.76 -1.01 7.58
N LEU A 34 15.81 -1.53 8.25
CA LEU A 34 15.64 -2.46 9.36
C LEU A 34 14.89 -1.79 10.52
N PHE A 35 15.24 -0.55 10.87
CA PHE A 35 14.52 0.22 11.88
C PHE A 35 13.04 0.41 11.52
N VAL A 36 12.72 0.78 10.28
CA VAL A 36 11.33 0.94 9.80
C VAL A 36 10.54 -0.37 9.93
N ILE A 37 11.13 -1.50 9.53
CA ILE A 37 10.48 -2.81 9.63
C ILE A 37 10.25 -3.18 11.11
N LEU A 38 11.28 -3.09 11.95
CA LEU A 38 11.17 -3.40 13.39
C LEU A 38 10.19 -2.48 14.10
N PHE A 39 10.20 -1.19 13.76
CA PHE A 39 9.27 -0.23 14.33
C PHE A 39 7.83 -0.49 13.85
N SER A 40 7.63 -0.93 12.60
CA SER A 40 6.31 -1.35 12.11
C SER A 40 5.76 -2.52 12.93
N PHE A 41 6.59 -3.54 13.19
CA PHE A 41 6.22 -4.64 14.09
C PHE A 41 5.97 -4.18 15.52
N TYR A 42 6.78 -3.26 16.05
CA TYR A 42 6.56 -2.68 17.37
C TYR A 42 5.22 -1.95 17.47
N ILE A 43 4.85 -1.15 16.45
CA ILE A 43 3.54 -0.48 16.41
C ILE A 43 2.41 -1.50 16.35
N ILE A 44 2.52 -2.54 15.51
CA ILE A 44 1.54 -3.63 15.47
C ILE A 44 1.41 -4.28 16.85
N TYR A 45 2.52 -4.59 17.52
CA TYR A 45 2.53 -5.15 18.87
C TYR A 45 1.86 -4.23 19.89
N MET A 46 2.20 -2.95 19.92
CA MET A 46 1.61 -1.99 20.85
C MET A 46 0.11 -1.80 20.63
N ILE A 47 -0.33 -1.78 19.37
CA ILE A 47 -1.77 -1.76 19.05
C ILE A 47 -2.42 -3.08 19.50
N SER A 48 -1.76 -4.22 19.29
CA SER A 48 -2.28 -5.54 19.66
C SER A 48 -2.52 -5.73 21.16
N GLN A 49 -1.71 -5.07 21.99
CA GLN A 49 -1.80 -5.12 23.46
C GLN A 49 -2.85 -4.16 24.05
N GLY A 50 -3.33 -3.20 23.27
CA GLY A 50 -4.39 -2.31 23.72
C GLY A 50 -5.74 -3.04 23.73
N GLU A 51 -6.52 -2.87 24.80
CA GLU A 51 -7.97 -3.12 24.75
C GLU A 51 -8.59 -2.10 23.80
N SER A 52 -8.72 -2.50 22.54
CA SER A 52 -9.16 -1.61 21.48
C SER A 52 -10.14 -2.33 20.58
N ALA A 53 -11.08 -1.58 20.00
CA ALA A 53 -12.00 -2.10 19.01
C ALA A 53 -11.27 -2.71 17.77
N TYR A 54 -9.98 -2.40 17.58
CA TYR A 54 -9.13 -2.94 16.52
C TYR A 54 -8.54 -4.32 16.84
N THR A 55 -8.56 -4.74 18.10
CA THR A 55 -8.01 -6.02 18.60
C THR A 55 -9.08 -6.96 19.14
N SER A 56 -10.25 -6.44 19.54
CA SER A 56 -11.40 -7.22 20.01
C SER A 56 -12.15 -7.98 18.90
N GLY A 57 -11.82 -7.73 17.63
CA GLY A 57 -12.54 -8.29 16.48
C GLY A 57 -13.86 -7.58 16.16
N GLU A 58 -14.28 -6.60 16.97
CA GLU A 58 -15.51 -5.83 16.77
C GLU A 58 -15.44 -4.89 15.56
N LEU A 59 -14.25 -4.35 15.23
CA LEU A 59 -13.98 -3.64 13.97
C LEU A 59 -13.04 -4.49 13.11
N SER A 60 -13.59 -5.48 12.41
CA SER A 60 -12.88 -6.20 11.35
C SER A 60 -13.05 -5.49 10.01
N SER A 61 -11.94 -5.15 9.35
CA SER A 61 -11.95 -4.67 7.97
C SER A 61 -11.98 -5.86 7.01
N ALA A 62 -13.17 -6.38 6.74
CA ALA A 62 -13.39 -7.62 6.00
C ALA A 62 -12.78 -7.62 4.58
N GLY A 63 -12.55 -6.45 3.98
CA GLY A 63 -11.92 -6.29 2.67
C GLY A 63 -10.40 -6.06 2.69
N ALA A 64 -9.75 -6.05 3.86
CA ALA A 64 -8.34 -5.66 3.99
C ALA A 64 -7.39 -6.55 3.18
N VAL A 65 -7.55 -7.87 3.26
CA VAL A 65 -6.72 -8.85 2.53
C VAL A 65 -6.80 -8.59 1.03
N PHE A 66 -8.02 -8.41 0.50
CA PHE A 66 -8.23 -8.16 -0.93
C PHE A 66 -7.63 -6.84 -1.38
N ARG A 67 -7.75 -5.77 -0.57
CA ARG A 67 -7.15 -4.47 -0.89
C ARG A 67 -5.63 -4.50 -0.88
N ILE A 68 -5.02 -5.21 0.08
CA ILE A 68 -3.56 -5.40 0.10
C ILE A 68 -3.10 -6.26 -1.07
N ALA A 69 -3.87 -7.29 -1.43
CA ALA A 69 -3.57 -8.16 -2.56
C ALA A 69 -3.55 -7.43 -3.91
N LEU A 70 -4.27 -6.31 -4.07
CA LEU A 70 -4.21 -5.52 -5.30
C LEU A 70 -2.81 -4.92 -5.53
N HIS A 71 -2.08 -4.58 -4.46
CA HIS A 71 -0.68 -4.14 -4.58
C HIS A 71 0.27 -5.22 -5.11
N LEU A 72 -0.15 -6.48 -5.19
CA LEU A 72 0.67 -7.53 -5.81
C LEU A 72 0.89 -7.28 -7.30
N LEU A 73 -0.07 -6.67 -8.00
CA LEU A 73 0.08 -6.35 -9.42
C LEU A 73 1.21 -5.34 -9.67
N PRO A 74 1.24 -4.15 -9.03
CA PRO A 74 2.38 -3.25 -9.15
C PRO A 74 3.67 -3.86 -8.60
N ILE A 75 3.66 -4.70 -7.56
CA ILE A 75 4.87 -5.43 -7.14
C ILE A 75 5.43 -6.29 -8.27
N VAL A 76 4.59 -7.07 -8.95
CA VAL A 76 5.02 -7.93 -10.06
C VAL A 76 5.63 -7.09 -11.18
N VAL A 77 4.98 -5.97 -11.55
CA VAL A 77 5.52 -5.04 -12.55
C VAL A 77 6.87 -4.47 -12.11
N TYR A 78 6.96 -3.99 -10.86
CA TYR A 78 8.17 -3.42 -10.30
C TYR A 78 9.33 -4.42 -10.28
N LEU A 79 9.11 -5.65 -9.80
CA LEU A 79 10.14 -6.67 -9.72
C LEU A 79 10.57 -7.16 -11.11
N TRP A 80 9.62 -7.37 -12.02
CA TRP A 80 9.91 -7.80 -13.39
C TRP A 80 10.75 -6.77 -14.15
N GLN A 81 10.45 -5.49 -13.95
CA GLN A 81 11.04 -4.39 -14.70
C GLN A 81 11.90 -3.47 -13.84
N ARG A 82 12.48 -4.01 -12.75
CA ARG A 82 13.19 -3.23 -11.73
C ARG A 82 14.30 -2.35 -12.29
N HIS A 83 14.98 -2.81 -13.34
CA HIS A 83 16.06 -2.06 -14.00
C HIS A 83 15.60 -0.67 -14.48
N ILE A 84 14.39 -0.55 -15.02
CA ILE A 84 13.81 0.72 -15.49
C ILE A 84 13.70 1.72 -14.33
N PHE A 85 13.27 1.25 -13.16
CA PHE A 85 13.12 2.07 -11.96
C PHE A 85 14.46 2.48 -11.38
N VAL A 86 15.45 1.59 -11.40
CA VAL A 86 16.82 1.92 -10.98
C VAL A 86 17.42 2.99 -11.88
N GLU A 87 17.24 2.89 -13.19
CA GLU A 87 17.74 3.87 -14.16
C GLU A 87 17.01 5.21 -14.05
N SER A 88 15.70 5.19 -13.82
CA SER A 88 14.87 6.39 -13.75
C SER A 88 14.95 7.11 -12.41
N TYR A 89 15.17 6.36 -11.33
CA TYR A 89 15.21 6.85 -9.95
C TYR A 89 16.50 6.39 -9.26
N PRO A 90 17.69 6.71 -9.80
CA PRO A 90 18.97 6.15 -9.32
C PRO A 90 19.24 6.46 -7.84
N ASN A 91 18.67 7.56 -7.34
CA ASN A 91 18.86 8.00 -5.97
C ASN A 91 17.69 7.62 -5.04
N THR A 92 16.57 7.09 -5.55
CA THR A 92 15.38 6.86 -4.73
C THR A 92 14.72 5.51 -4.95
N TYR A 93 15.19 4.68 -5.90
CA TYR A 93 14.63 3.35 -6.17
C TYR A 93 14.61 2.45 -4.92
N ARG A 94 15.54 2.64 -3.98
CA ARG A 94 15.59 1.86 -2.73
C ARG A 94 14.40 2.12 -1.81
N LEU A 95 13.75 3.26 -1.93
CA LEU A 95 12.46 3.50 -1.28
C LEU A 95 11.39 2.56 -1.84
N LEU A 96 11.35 2.38 -3.16
CA LEU A 96 10.42 1.45 -3.80
C LEU A 96 10.72 0.01 -3.37
N ASP A 97 12.00 -0.37 -3.22
CA ASP A 97 12.39 -1.67 -2.63
C ASP A 97 11.82 -1.81 -1.21
N LEU A 98 11.95 -0.79 -0.35
CA LEU A 98 11.41 -0.79 1.01
C LEU A 98 9.88 -0.89 1.02
N MET A 99 9.19 -0.13 0.18
CA MET A 99 7.73 -0.19 0.08
C MET A 99 7.27 -1.58 -0.41
N CYS A 100 7.95 -2.15 -1.41
CA CYS A 100 7.70 -3.51 -1.88
C CYS A 100 7.82 -4.53 -0.75
N ILE A 101 8.88 -4.45 0.07
CA ILE A 101 9.08 -5.33 1.23
C ILE A 101 7.96 -5.13 2.25
N LEU A 102 7.60 -3.89 2.58
CA LEU A 102 6.55 -3.59 3.54
C LEU A 102 5.20 -4.14 3.08
N ILE A 103 4.80 -3.93 1.83
CA ILE A 103 3.56 -4.49 1.28
C ILE A 103 3.53 -6.03 1.43
N LEU A 104 4.63 -6.71 1.08
CA LEU A 104 4.75 -8.16 1.21
C LEU A 104 4.67 -8.64 2.66
N ILE A 105 5.16 -7.87 3.63
CA ILE A 105 5.01 -8.14 5.07
C ILE A 105 3.57 -7.89 5.53
N PHE A 106 2.93 -6.83 5.05
CA PHE A 106 1.58 -6.47 5.48
C PHE A 106 0.49 -7.38 4.92
N LEU A 107 0.76 -8.11 3.83
CA LEU A 107 -0.15 -9.11 3.29
C LEU A 107 -0.45 -10.25 4.29
N PRO A 108 0.53 -11.01 4.84
CA PRO A 108 0.24 -12.01 5.87
C PRO A 108 -0.29 -11.39 7.17
N VAL A 109 0.16 -10.18 7.54
CA VAL A 109 -0.37 -9.45 8.71
C VAL A 109 -1.87 -9.18 8.56
N SER A 110 -2.37 -8.95 7.33
CA SER A 110 -3.78 -8.66 7.10
C SER A 110 -4.74 -9.79 7.44
N PHE A 111 -4.27 -11.04 7.50
CA PHE A 111 -5.07 -12.19 7.93
C PHE A 111 -5.29 -12.22 9.45
N VAL A 112 -4.38 -11.64 10.23
CA VAL A 112 -4.43 -11.65 11.70
C VAL A 112 -4.91 -10.30 12.24
N TYR A 113 -4.40 -9.20 11.68
CA TYR A 113 -4.67 -7.83 12.09
C TYR A 113 -5.24 -7.00 10.93
N SER A 114 -6.39 -7.44 10.40
CA SER A 114 -7.02 -6.90 9.17
C SER A 114 -7.13 -5.39 9.18
N THR A 115 -7.65 -4.80 10.26
CA THR A 115 -7.87 -3.35 10.33
C THR A 115 -6.58 -2.55 10.46
N ILE A 116 -5.57 -3.10 11.15
CA ILE A 116 -4.24 -2.48 11.21
C ILE A 116 -3.64 -2.46 9.81
N ALA A 117 -3.59 -3.62 9.16
CA ALA A 117 -3.03 -3.77 7.82
C ALA A 117 -3.76 -2.86 6.80
N ASP A 118 -5.08 -2.75 6.89
CA ASP A 118 -5.88 -1.87 6.04
C ASP A 118 -5.54 -0.39 6.18
N ARG A 119 -5.17 0.07 7.38
CA ARG A 119 -4.73 1.45 7.61
C ARG A 119 -3.33 1.71 7.04
N PHE A 120 -2.42 0.74 7.18
CA PHE A 120 -1.11 0.82 6.56
C PHE A 120 -1.19 0.77 5.02
N ASN A 121 -2.16 0.02 4.49
CA ASN A 121 -2.38 -0.13 3.05
C ASN A 121 -2.55 1.20 2.31
N LEU A 122 -3.21 2.18 2.95
CA LEU A 122 -3.45 3.49 2.35
C LEU A 122 -2.15 4.23 1.99
N TYR A 123 -1.05 3.97 2.69
CA TYR A 123 0.25 4.57 2.41
C TYR A 123 0.97 3.90 1.22
N PHE A 124 0.57 2.68 0.86
CA PHE A 124 1.17 1.94 -0.25
C PHE A 124 0.64 2.36 -1.62
N VAL A 125 -0.47 3.09 -1.69
CA VAL A 125 -0.99 3.64 -2.96
C VAL A 125 0.05 4.49 -3.71
N ILE A 126 0.96 5.16 -2.98
CA ILE A 126 2.05 5.94 -3.59
C ILE A 126 2.99 5.04 -4.40
N PHE A 127 3.22 3.79 -3.95
CA PHE A 127 4.02 2.82 -4.68
C PHE A 127 3.35 2.45 -6.01
N ASP A 128 2.04 2.18 -6.01
CA ASP A 128 1.30 1.81 -7.22
C ASP A 128 1.34 2.92 -8.26
N ILE A 129 1.09 4.16 -7.84
CA ILE A 129 1.14 5.33 -8.72
C ILE A 129 2.53 5.49 -9.32
N ALA A 130 3.58 5.37 -8.50
CA ALA A 130 4.96 5.49 -8.98
C ALA A 130 5.31 4.36 -9.97
N VAL A 131 4.92 3.12 -9.67
CA VAL A 131 5.22 1.95 -10.49
C VAL A 131 4.47 2.00 -11.81
N PHE A 132 3.15 2.14 -11.76
CA PHE A 132 2.31 2.12 -12.96
C PHE A 132 2.52 3.35 -13.82
N GLY A 133 2.69 4.53 -13.22
CA GLY A 133 3.00 5.76 -13.96
C GLY A 133 4.28 5.59 -14.76
N LYS A 134 5.35 5.09 -14.12
CA LYS A 134 6.62 4.92 -14.83
C LYS A 134 6.61 3.79 -15.84
N PHE A 135 5.95 2.69 -15.52
CA PHE A 135 5.81 1.57 -16.44
C PHE A 135 5.04 1.98 -17.70
N PHE A 136 3.97 2.77 -17.55
CA PHE A 136 3.21 3.29 -18.69
C PHE A 136 4.07 4.16 -19.64
N GLU A 137 4.97 5.00 -19.09
CA GLU A 137 5.91 5.78 -19.89
C GLU A 137 6.87 4.89 -20.68
N TYR A 138 7.28 3.76 -20.11
CA TYR A 138 8.21 2.83 -20.74
C TYR A 138 7.59 2.05 -21.91
N LEU A 139 6.28 1.77 -21.86
CA LEU A 139 5.58 1.12 -22.96
C LEU A 139 5.72 1.97 -24.23
N LYS A 140 6.24 1.40 -25.31
CA LYS A 140 6.48 2.14 -26.56
C LYS A 140 5.29 2.09 -27.52
N SER A 141 4.60 0.96 -27.59
CA SER A 141 3.50 0.77 -28.54
C SER A 141 2.17 1.25 -27.97
N PHE A 142 1.32 1.75 -28.86
CA PHE A 142 -0.03 2.21 -28.51
C PHE A 142 -0.88 1.05 -27.98
N GLU A 143 -0.75 -0.13 -28.57
CA GLU A 143 -1.51 -1.33 -28.21
C GLU A 143 -1.18 -1.78 -26.78
N LEU A 144 0.10 -1.76 -26.40
CA LEU A 144 0.51 -2.13 -25.04
C LEU A 144 0.03 -1.08 -24.02
N LYS A 145 0.10 0.21 -24.37
CA LYS A 145 -0.44 1.28 -23.53
C LYS A 145 -1.95 1.14 -23.34
N ALA A 146 -2.69 0.86 -24.41
CA ALA A 146 -4.13 0.64 -24.35
C ALA A 146 -4.47 -0.59 -23.50
N LEU A 147 -3.77 -1.71 -23.69
CA LEU A 147 -3.93 -2.92 -22.89
C LEU A 147 -3.66 -2.65 -21.40
N PHE A 148 -2.61 -1.90 -21.10
CA PHE A 148 -2.26 -1.54 -19.73
C PHE A 148 -3.31 -0.63 -19.09
N LEU A 149 -3.82 0.37 -19.83
CA LEU A 149 -4.92 1.22 -19.34
C LEU A 149 -6.19 0.41 -19.06
N ILE A 150 -6.53 -0.55 -19.92
CA ILE A 150 -7.66 -1.46 -19.69
C ILE A 150 -7.43 -2.26 -18.40
N ALA A 151 -6.23 -2.81 -18.19
CA ALA A 151 -5.89 -3.52 -16.96
C ALA A 151 -6.04 -2.64 -15.72
N LEU A 152 -5.57 -1.38 -15.76
CA LEU A 152 -5.75 -0.42 -14.68
C LEU A 152 -7.22 -0.10 -14.40
N ILE A 153 -8.04 0.06 -15.43
CA ILE A 153 -9.50 0.28 -15.27
C ILE A 153 -10.13 -0.92 -14.56
N ILE A 154 -9.77 -2.14 -14.96
CA ILE A 154 -10.27 -3.37 -14.33
C ILE A 154 -9.83 -3.44 -12.86
N GLU A 155 -8.56 -3.20 -12.57
CA GLU A 155 -8.02 -3.20 -11.20
C GLU A 155 -8.72 -2.17 -10.30
N ASN A 156 -8.89 -0.93 -10.77
CA ASN A 156 -9.59 0.12 -10.02
C ASN A 156 -11.07 -0.22 -9.83
N THR A 157 -11.69 -0.86 -10.82
CA THR A 157 -13.07 -1.35 -10.70
C THR A 157 -13.15 -2.46 -9.64
N MET A 158 -12.17 -3.37 -9.58
CA MET A 158 -12.09 -4.39 -8.53
C MET A 158 -11.91 -3.76 -7.16
N LEU A 159 -11.04 -2.77 -7.01
CA LEU A 159 -10.87 -2.03 -5.75
C LEU A 159 -12.20 -1.43 -5.27
N PHE A 160 -12.92 -0.78 -6.18
CA PHE A 160 -14.23 -0.19 -5.89
C PHE A 160 -15.29 -1.25 -5.55
N PHE A 161 -15.31 -2.35 -6.29
CA PHE A 161 -16.19 -3.50 -6.02
C PHE A 161 -15.92 -4.09 -4.63
N ILE A 162 -14.65 -4.30 -4.27
CA ILE A 162 -14.25 -4.75 -2.92
C ILE A 162 -14.69 -3.72 -1.89
N TRP A 163 -14.52 -2.43 -2.15
CA TRP A 163 -14.93 -1.41 -1.19
C TRP A 163 -16.45 -1.42 -0.95
N ILE A 164 -17.28 -1.53 -1.99
CA ILE A 164 -18.75 -1.59 -1.83
C ILE A 164 -19.19 -2.82 -1.04
N ASN A 165 -18.65 -4.00 -1.37
CA ASN A 165 -19.12 -5.25 -0.77
C ASN A 165 -18.62 -5.46 0.67
N TYR A 166 -17.51 -4.82 1.05
CA TYR A 166 -16.87 -5.03 2.35
C TYR A 166 -16.88 -3.78 3.26
N SER A 167 -17.53 -2.68 2.85
CA SER A 167 -17.68 -1.47 3.68
C SER A 167 -19.07 -1.43 4.33
N PRO A 168 -19.16 -1.43 5.67
CA PRO A 168 -20.45 -1.27 6.38
C PRO A 168 -21.18 0.03 6.03
N TYR A 169 -20.44 1.03 5.55
CA TYR A 169 -20.94 2.36 5.22
C TYR A 169 -21.25 2.53 3.72
N ALA A 170 -21.04 1.51 2.89
CA ALA A 170 -21.34 1.63 1.45
C ALA A 170 -22.83 1.91 1.21
N LEU A 171 -23.72 1.19 1.92
CA LEU A 171 -25.16 1.27 1.70
C LEU A 171 -25.85 2.44 2.42
N CYS A 172 -25.29 2.95 3.53
CA CYS A 172 -25.90 4.06 4.28
C CYS A 172 -25.79 5.40 3.57
N CYS A 173 -24.71 5.56 2.80
CA CYS A 173 -24.13 6.86 2.56
C CYS A 173 -23.98 7.15 1.06
N PHE A 174 -24.26 6.17 0.20
CA PHE A 174 -24.28 6.31 -1.24
C PHE A 174 -25.38 5.44 -1.87
N ASP A 175 -26.23 6.07 -2.68
CA ASP A 175 -27.24 5.38 -3.51
C ASP A 175 -26.57 4.91 -4.82
N TYR A 176 -25.92 3.74 -4.78
CA TYR A 176 -25.13 3.19 -5.90
C TYR A 176 -25.98 2.63 -7.05
N ARG A 177 -26.98 3.36 -7.53
CA ARG A 177 -27.74 3.00 -8.75
C ARG A 177 -26.92 3.23 -10.01
N ASN A 178 -25.93 2.38 -10.24
CA ASN A 178 -25.10 2.37 -11.44
C ASN A 178 -25.30 1.05 -12.19
N VAL A 179 -25.13 1.05 -13.52
CA VAL A 179 -25.37 -0.12 -14.39
C VAL A 179 -24.59 -1.38 -13.96
N LEU A 180 -23.45 -1.22 -13.28
CA LEU A 180 -22.61 -2.31 -12.78
C LEU A 180 -23.07 -2.91 -11.43
N PHE A 181 -23.91 -2.20 -10.68
CA PHE A 181 -24.30 -2.52 -9.30
C PHE A 181 -25.82 -2.46 -9.09
N MET A 182 -26.58 -2.56 -10.19
CA MET A 182 -28.05 -2.53 -10.23
C MET A 182 -28.64 -3.84 -9.73
#